data_AF-A0A926VWY4-F1
#
_entry.id   AF-A0A926VWY4-F1
#
_cell.length_a   1.000
_cell.length_b   1.000
_cell.length_c   1.000
_cell.angle_alpha   90.00
_cell.angle_beta   90.00
_cell.angle_gamma   90.00
#
_symmetry.space_group_name_H-M   'P 1'
#
loop_
_entity.id
_entity.type
_entity.pdbx_description
1 polymer ?
#
loop_
_entity_poly.entity_id
_entity_poly.type
_entity_poly.pdbx_seq_one_letter_code
_entity_poly.pdbx_strand_id
1 'polypeptide(L)'
;MQIKHINSSSYYQRINQSSPTCIDLFCGAGGLTLGFCQAGGIPVGAVDSDKISIATYRQMFPMCQEVHCGSIEAWQPNTKIEQVDVVIGGPPCQGFSQARGLRFVDDPRNHLYKHFVRLVNHFQPTWIVMENVPGIKSIGKGVILQQIYEDFEAIGYWLDCKVINMADYGVPQSRKRAIFVGSRIATSFNWPEPTHHPRKKIISPDDSTQLSLFENKLPYQSVLDALGDLPWPMGQYFSHRANSQMRGPRNRKVDTEPAFTLRIRGDEFALCQFPAQGAFIPGALPDVDFVYRYTTNSFQQMMREEPPAWIEGYVQPPVCNRAIEELIGTRRLAVREQARLQTFPDWYTFTGNPYAQGKQIGNAVPPLFAKQLFEAIFKQLGNSKRIQRQICGTTESILQEVLVST
;
A
#
# COMPACT_ATOMS: atom_id res chain seq x y z
N MET A 1 25.84 14.90 -8.76
CA MET A 1 26.10 14.45 -7.37
C MET A 1 26.49 12.98 -7.48
N GLN A 2 27.78 12.67 -7.31
CA GLN A 2 28.29 11.30 -7.44
C GLN A 2 27.64 10.43 -6.35
N ILE A 3 26.99 9.35 -6.77
CA ILE A 3 26.44 8.31 -5.89
C ILE A 3 27.64 7.71 -5.17
N LYS A 4 27.85 8.10 -3.91
CA LYS A 4 28.84 7.43 -3.07
C LYS A 4 28.32 6.03 -2.84
N HIS A 5 29.13 5.02 -3.13
CA HIS A 5 28.87 3.64 -2.77
C HIS A 5 28.76 3.56 -1.24
N ILE A 6 27.53 3.67 -0.71
CA ILE A 6 27.28 3.35 0.68
C ILE A 6 27.23 1.84 0.80
N ASN A 7 28.01 1.35 1.76
CA ASN A 7 28.12 -0.04 2.12
C ASN A 7 26.76 -0.49 2.68
N SER A 8 25.96 -1.14 1.83
CA SER A 8 24.62 -1.62 2.12
C SER A 8 24.57 -2.69 3.24
N SER A 9 25.71 -3.10 3.75
CA SER A 9 25.95 -4.24 4.64
C SER A 9 25.20 -4.23 5.99
N SER A 10 24.81 -3.08 6.57
CA SER A 10 24.20 -3.05 7.91
C SER A 10 22.72 -3.44 7.96
N TYR A 11 21.97 -3.31 6.85
CA TYR A 11 20.68 -3.97 6.70
C TYR A 11 20.83 -5.42 6.27
N TYR A 12 21.80 -5.72 5.40
CA TYR A 12 22.09 -7.08 4.92
C TYR A 12 22.47 -8.04 6.05
N GLN A 13 22.95 -7.54 7.19
CA GLN A 13 23.15 -8.36 8.40
C GLN A 13 21.85 -8.75 9.10
N ARG A 14 20.75 -8.01 8.89
CA ARG A 14 19.41 -8.30 9.43
C ARG A 14 18.50 -9.07 8.47
N ILE A 15 18.68 -8.92 7.15
CA ILE A 15 17.98 -9.76 6.18
C ILE A 15 18.70 -11.09 6.06
N ASN A 16 18.03 -12.15 6.48
CA ASN A 16 18.58 -13.49 6.37
C ASN A 16 18.54 -13.93 4.89
N GLN A 17 19.47 -14.78 4.43
CA GLN A 17 19.43 -15.37 3.08
C GLN A 17 18.12 -16.13 2.80
N SER A 18 17.31 -16.39 3.83
CA SER A 18 16.00 -17.03 3.76
C SER A 18 14.81 -16.07 3.63
N SER A 19 15.03 -14.75 3.54
CA SER A 19 13.92 -13.78 3.44
C SER A 19 13.10 -13.96 2.17
N PRO A 20 11.76 -13.85 2.24
CA PRO A 20 10.92 -14.00 1.06
C PRO A 20 11.21 -12.94 0.00
N THR A 21 11.28 -13.35 -1.26
CA THR A 21 11.49 -12.45 -2.40
C THR A 21 10.17 -12.11 -3.11
N CYS A 22 10.08 -10.93 -3.70
CA CYS A 22 8.93 -10.59 -4.56
C CYS A 22 9.26 -9.89 -5.88
N ILE A 23 8.32 -10.03 -6.81
CA ILE A 23 8.20 -9.17 -7.98
C ILE A 23 6.94 -8.31 -7.85
N ASP A 24 7.08 -7.00 -8.03
CA ASP A 24 5.97 -6.03 -8.01
C ASP A 24 5.57 -5.61 -9.44
N LEU A 25 4.42 -6.10 -9.89
CA LEU A 25 3.82 -5.80 -11.19
C LEU A 25 2.91 -4.58 -11.06
N PHE A 26 3.10 -3.56 -11.91
CA PHE A 26 2.42 -2.26 -11.77
C PHE A 26 2.79 -1.58 -10.45
N CYS A 27 4.10 -1.53 -10.17
CA CYS A 27 4.61 -1.19 -8.85
C CYS A 27 4.31 0.24 -8.39
N GLY A 28 4.04 1.16 -9.32
CA GLY A 28 3.87 2.57 -9.03
C GLY A 28 5.02 3.13 -8.18
N ALA A 29 4.69 3.94 -7.18
CA ALA A 29 5.68 4.41 -6.20
C ALA A 29 5.99 3.36 -5.11
N GLY A 30 5.57 2.10 -5.26
CA GLY A 30 5.98 1.01 -4.38
C GLY A 30 5.36 0.99 -2.99
N GLY A 31 4.10 1.41 -2.83
CA GLY A 31 3.40 1.29 -1.54
C GLY A 31 3.20 -0.16 -1.08
N LEU A 32 2.85 -1.06 -2.02
CA LEU A 32 2.74 -2.49 -1.75
C LEU A 32 4.11 -3.12 -1.48
N THR A 33 5.12 -2.79 -2.31
CA THR A 33 6.52 -3.15 -2.06
C THR A 33 7.00 -2.70 -0.68
N LEU A 34 6.69 -1.47 -0.24
CA LEU A 34 7.14 -0.98 1.05
C LEU A 34 6.60 -1.83 2.21
N GLY A 35 5.31 -2.17 2.18
CA GLY A 35 4.73 -3.07 3.17
C GLY A 35 5.38 -4.45 3.16
N PHE A 36 5.71 -4.98 1.98
CA PHE A 36 6.44 -6.24 1.84
C PHE A 36 7.83 -6.18 2.49
N CYS A 37 8.57 -5.10 2.27
CA CYS A 37 9.88 -4.86 2.88
C CYS A 37 9.77 -4.72 4.41
N GLN A 38 8.76 -3.99 4.89
CA GLN A 38 8.50 -3.81 6.32
C GLN A 38 8.11 -5.11 7.03
N ALA A 39 7.55 -6.09 6.32
CA ALA A 39 7.31 -7.44 6.83
C ALA A 39 8.58 -8.32 6.84
N GLY A 40 9.71 -7.84 6.30
CA GLY A 40 11.00 -8.55 6.27
C GLY A 40 11.35 -9.20 4.92
N GLY A 41 10.63 -8.86 3.85
CA GLY A 41 10.87 -9.38 2.51
C GLY A 41 11.81 -8.52 1.67
N ILE A 42 12.25 -9.05 0.52
CA ILE A 42 13.16 -8.40 -0.43
C ILE A 42 12.50 -8.27 -1.82
N PRO A 43 12.35 -7.06 -2.39
CA PRO A 43 11.94 -6.91 -3.78
C PRO A 43 13.12 -7.25 -4.70
N VAL A 44 12.88 -8.12 -5.69
CA VAL A 44 13.89 -8.53 -6.67
C VAL A 44 13.57 -8.09 -8.09
N GLY A 45 12.30 -7.85 -8.40
CA GLY A 45 11.86 -7.33 -9.69
C GLY A 45 10.71 -6.34 -9.56
N ALA A 46 10.64 -5.36 -10.45
CA ALA A 46 9.51 -4.44 -10.53
C ALA A 46 9.27 -3.92 -11.95
N VAL A 47 8.02 -3.65 -12.29
CA VAL A 47 7.64 -3.07 -13.58
C VAL A 47 6.53 -2.03 -13.44
N ASP A 48 6.72 -0.88 -14.08
CA ASP A 48 5.69 0.14 -14.28
C ASP A 48 6.00 0.98 -15.53
N SER A 49 4.95 1.51 -16.15
CA SER A 49 5.02 2.37 -17.33
C SER A 49 5.22 3.86 -16.99
N ASP A 50 4.89 4.28 -15.76
CA ASP A 50 5.00 5.67 -15.31
C ASP A 50 6.44 5.99 -14.87
N LYS A 51 7.15 6.74 -15.71
CA LYS A 51 8.57 7.08 -15.53
C LYS A 51 8.86 7.76 -14.19
N ILE A 52 7.94 8.59 -13.70
CA ILE A 52 8.08 9.32 -12.43
C ILE A 52 7.96 8.34 -11.26
N SER A 53 6.94 7.49 -11.28
CA SER A 53 6.77 6.42 -10.28
C SER A 53 7.99 5.49 -10.22
N ILE A 54 8.56 5.11 -11.37
CA ILE A 54 9.79 4.30 -11.43
C ILE A 54 11.00 5.04 -10.86
N ALA A 55 11.12 6.36 -11.09
CA ALA A 55 12.20 7.15 -10.49
C ALA A 55 12.11 7.13 -8.96
N THR A 56 10.90 7.28 -8.40
CA THR A 56 10.64 7.10 -6.97
C THR A 56 10.97 5.67 -6.51
N TYR A 57 10.48 4.65 -7.22
CA TYR A 57 10.71 3.26 -6.88
C TYR A 57 12.21 2.92 -6.79
N ARG A 58 13.01 3.33 -7.78
CA ARG A 58 14.46 3.10 -7.81
C ARG A 58 15.18 3.79 -6.66
N GLN A 59 14.75 5.00 -6.29
CA GLN A 59 15.31 5.72 -5.15
C GLN A 59 15.03 5.00 -3.83
N MET A 60 13.81 4.47 -3.67
CA MET A 60 13.36 3.88 -2.41
C MET A 60 13.75 2.40 -2.24
N PHE A 61 13.95 1.68 -3.35
CA PHE A 61 14.33 0.27 -3.39
C PHE A 61 15.58 0.04 -4.26
N PRO A 62 16.74 0.64 -3.90
CA PRO A 62 17.97 0.51 -4.69
C PRO A 62 18.52 -0.92 -4.77
N MET A 63 18.04 -1.80 -3.89
CA MET A 63 18.38 -3.23 -3.87
C MET A 63 17.58 -4.09 -4.86
N CYS A 64 16.50 -3.55 -5.44
CA CYS A 64 15.70 -4.28 -6.41
C CYS A 64 16.54 -4.53 -7.67
N GLN A 65 16.77 -5.81 -7.98
CA GLN A 65 17.77 -6.22 -8.97
C GLN A 65 17.39 -5.77 -10.39
N GLU A 66 16.09 -5.83 -10.70
CA GLU A 66 15.57 -5.47 -12.01
C GLU A 66 14.35 -4.55 -11.88
N VAL A 67 14.46 -3.33 -12.39
CA VAL A 67 13.35 -2.37 -12.42
C VAL A 67 13.10 -1.92 -13.85
N HIS A 68 12.05 -2.46 -14.48
CA HIS A 68 11.65 -2.15 -15.84
C HIS A 68 10.78 -0.88 -15.88
N CYS A 69 11.21 0.09 -16.69
CA CYS A 69 10.45 1.31 -16.97
C CYS A 69 9.80 1.19 -18.34
N GLY A 70 8.57 0.72 -18.40
CA GLY A 70 7.89 0.43 -19.66
C GLY A 70 6.62 -0.37 -19.49
N SER A 71 6.05 -0.79 -20.61
CA SER A 71 4.86 -1.62 -20.61
C SER A 71 5.22 -3.05 -20.17
N ILE A 72 4.35 -3.67 -19.38
CA ILE A 72 4.54 -5.04 -18.89
C ILE A 72 4.58 -6.07 -20.03
N GLU A 73 3.94 -5.75 -21.15
CA GLU A 73 3.91 -6.56 -22.36
C GLU A 73 5.31 -6.74 -22.97
N ALA A 74 6.08 -5.65 -23.00
CA ALA A 74 7.45 -5.60 -23.52
C ALA A 74 8.49 -6.10 -22.51
N TRP A 75 8.12 -6.22 -21.23
CA TRP A 75 9.04 -6.71 -20.23
C TRP A 75 9.28 -8.22 -20.38
N GLN A 76 10.53 -8.57 -20.64
CA GLN A 76 11.06 -9.92 -20.58
C GLN A 76 12.04 -9.97 -19.41
N PRO A 77 11.67 -10.57 -18.28
CA PRO A 77 12.54 -10.62 -17.12
C PRO A 77 13.86 -11.32 -17.45
N ASN A 78 14.97 -10.76 -16.96
CA ASN A 78 16.30 -11.30 -17.23
C ASN A 78 16.58 -12.54 -16.37
N THR A 79 17.59 -13.32 -16.75
CA THR A 79 18.05 -14.52 -16.01
C THR A 79 18.60 -14.24 -14.60
N LYS A 80 18.69 -12.96 -14.19
CA LYS A 80 19.21 -12.57 -12.87
C LYS A 80 18.22 -12.87 -11.74
N ILE A 81 16.93 -12.97 -12.03
CA ILE A 81 15.92 -13.30 -11.02
C ILE A 81 15.84 -14.83 -10.91
N GLU A 82 16.54 -15.39 -9.92
CA GLU A 82 16.62 -16.84 -9.74
C GLU A 82 15.41 -17.42 -9.00
N GLN A 83 14.88 -16.71 -7.99
CA GLN A 83 13.78 -17.19 -7.15
C GLN A 83 12.79 -16.08 -6.79
N VAL A 84 11.51 -16.37 -6.96
CA VAL A 84 10.39 -15.50 -6.59
C VAL A 84 9.46 -16.25 -5.65
N ASP A 85 9.41 -15.85 -4.38
CA ASP A 85 8.47 -16.45 -3.43
C ASP A 85 7.05 -15.88 -3.59
N VAL A 86 6.93 -14.59 -3.95
CA VAL A 86 5.65 -13.88 -4.07
C VAL A 86 5.59 -12.98 -5.30
N VAL A 87 4.50 -13.02 -6.07
CA VAL A 87 4.20 -11.98 -7.08
C VAL A 87 3.11 -11.06 -6.53
N ILE A 88 3.36 -9.75 -6.55
CA ILE A 88 2.46 -8.74 -6.02
C ILE A 88 2.12 -7.74 -7.13
N GLY A 89 0.96 -7.06 -7.06
CA GLY A 89 0.68 -5.97 -7.98
C GLY A 89 -0.78 -5.55 -8.08
N GLY A 90 -1.01 -4.42 -8.76
CA GLY A 90 -2.35 -3.83 -8.93
C GLY A 90 -2.65 -3.51 -10.41
N PRO A 91 -3.05 -4.50 -11.23
CA PRO A 91 -3.33 -4.26 -12.65
C PRO A 91 -4.46 -3.21 -12.81
N PRO A 92 -4.28 -2.21 -13.68
CA PRO A 92 -5.22 -1.11 -13.80
C PRO A 92 -6.58 -1.56 -14.34
N CYS A 93 -7.65 -1.00 -13.76
CA CYS A 93 -9.03 -1.41 -13.97
C CYS A 93 -9.74 -0.62 -15.10
N GLN A 94 -9.06 -0.32 -16.22
CA GLN A 94 -9.58 0.58 -17.26
C GLN A 94 -10.71 -0.03 -18.12
N GLY A 95 -10.68 -1.33 -18.41
CA GLY A 95 -11.72 -2.02 -19.20
C GLY A 95 -13.02 -2.34 -18.44
N PHE A 96 -13.05 -2.14 -17.12
CA PHE A 96 -14.08 -2.72 -16.25
C PHE A 96 -15.30 -1.80 -16.04
N SER A 97 -15.19 -0.51 -16.37
CA SER A 97 -16.27 0.47 -16.12
C SER A 97 -17.42 0.46 -17.13
N GLN A 98 -17.28 -0.25 -18.27
CA GLN A 98 -18.25 -0.22 -19.38
C GLN A 98 -18.53 -1.59 -20.03
N ALA A 99 -18.30 -2.71 -19.34
CA ALA A 99 -18.54 -4.04 -19.88
C ALA A 99 -20.06 -4.34 -19.99
N ARG A 100 -20.71 -3.80 -21.03
CA ARG A 100 -22.00 -4.27 -21.55
C ARG A 100 -21.73 -5.37 -22.57
N GLY A 101 -21.94 -6.63 -22.19
CA GLY A 101 -22.20 -7.73 -23.14
C GLY A 101 -21.02 -8.42 -23.84
N LEU A 102 -19.77 -7.96 -23.70
CA LEU A 102 -18.58 -8.68 -24.18
C LEU A 102 -17.97 -9.53 -23.05
N ARG A 103 -17.43 -10.73 -23.39
CA ARG A 103 -16.61 -11.52 -22.45
C ARG A 103 -15.39 -10.69 -22.07
N PHE A 104 -15.08 -10.63 -20.76
CA PHE A 104 -13.97 -9.87 -20.19
C PHE A 104 -12.62 -10.16 -20.87
N VAL A 105 -12.42 -11.41 -21.27
CA VAL A 105 -11.21 -11.94 -21.92
C VAL A 105 -11.01 -11.39 -23.33
N ASP A 106 -12.07 -11.12 -24.07
CA ASP A 106 -12.00 -10.68 -25.48
C ASP A 106 -11.93 -9.16 -25.61
N ASP A 107 -12.06 -8.45 -24.49
CA ASP A 107 -11.92 -7.02 -24.46
C ASP A 107 -10.43 -6.64 -24.48
N PRO A 108 -9.94 -5.99 -25.56
CA PRO A 108 -8.55 -5.55 -25.65
C PRO A 108 -8.15 -4.61 -24.51
N ARG A 109 -9.11 -4.05 -23.75
CA ARG A 109 -8.85 -3.20 -22.57
C ARG A 109 -8.42 -3.98 -21.32
N ASN A 110 -8.54 -5.31 -21.29
CA ASN A 110 -8.17 -6.16 -20.14
C ASN A 110 -6.85 -6.93 -20.34
N HIS A 111 -6.08 -6.59 -21.39
CA HIS A 111 -4.80 -7.22 -21.72
C HIS A 111 -3.79 -7.19 -20.56
N LEU A 112 -3.73 -6.09 -19.80
CA LEU A 112 -2.76 -5.93 -18.71
C LEU A 112 -2.93 -6.97 -17.59
N TYR A 113 -4.17 -7.36 -17.28
CA TYR A 113 -4.42 -8.45 -16.33
C TYR A 113 -3.90 -9.80 -16.85
N LYS A 114 -4.05 -10.10 -18.15
CA LYS A 114 -3.49 -11.34 -18.72
C LYS A 114 -1.98 -11.38 -18.64
N HIS A 115 -1.30 -10.24 -18.76
CA HIS A 115 0.15 -10.17 -18.56
C HIS A 115 0.56 -10.38 -17.10
N PHE A 116 -0.30 -10.00 -16.14
CA PHE A 116 -0.12 -10.38 -14.74
C PHE A 116 -0.15 -11.91 -14.59
N VAL A 117 -1.20 -12.57 -15.09
CA VAL A 117 -1.34 -14.05 -15.05
C VAL A 117 -0.19 -14.74 -15.80
N ARG A 118 0.22 -14.23 -16.97
CA ARG A 118 1.38 -14.71 -17.74
C ARG A 118 2.65 -14.74 -16.89
N LEU A 119 2.93 -13.66 -16.17
CA LEU A 119 4.15 -13.57 -15.35
C LEU A 119 4.05 -14.43 -14.09
N VAL A 120 2.88 -14.57 -13.48
CA VAL A 120 2.66 -15.57 -12.42
C VAL A 120 2.96 -16.98 -12.95
N ASN A 121 2.46 -17.34 -14.13
CA ASN A 121 2.72 -18.63 -14.74
C ASN A 121 4.20 -18.83 -15.12
N HIS A 122 4.92 -17.76 -15.43
CA HIS A 122 6.36 -17.81 -15.73
C HIS A 122 7.20 -18.04 -14.46
N PHE A 123 6.96 -17.26 -13.40
CA PHE A 123 7.77 -17.30 -12.19
C PHE A 123 7.35 -18.38 -11.18
N GLN A 124 6.13 -18.89 -11.30
CA GLN A 124 5.56 -19.90 -10.40
C GLN A 124 5.75 -19.59 -8.90
N PRO A 125 5.40 -18.37 -8.43
CA PRO A 125 5.58 -17.97 -7.04
C PRO A 125 4.74 -18.83 -6.09
N THR A 126 5.14 -18.92 -4.83
CA THR A 126 4.36 -19.69 -3.85
C THR A 126 3.05 -18.98 -3.47
N TRP A 127 3.08 -17.64 -3.43
CA TRP A 127 1.93 -16.80 -3.16
C TRP A 127 1.80 -15.69 -4.21
N ILE A 128 0.56 -15.24 -4.43
CA ILE A 128 0.28 -14.04 -5.21
C ILE A 128 -0.61 -13.09 -4.42
N VAL A 129 -0.38 -11.80 -4.59
CA VAL A 129 -1.26 -10.74 -4.08
C VAL A 129 -1.64 -9.82 -5.23
N MET A 130 -2.93 -9.75 -5.55
CA MET A 130 -3.45 -8.83 -6.55
C MET A 130 -4.40 -7.83 -5.89
N GLU A 131 -4.10 -6.53 -6.01
CA GLU A 131 -4.97 -5.46 -5.52
C GLU A 131 -5.86 -4.93 -6.64
N ASN A 132 -7.11 -4.57 -6.29
CA ASN A 132 -7.98 -3.82 -7.17
C ASN A 132 -9.06 -3.01 -6.44
N VAL A 133 -9.82 -2.20 -7.18
CA VAL A 133 -10.97 -1.47 -6.67
C VAL A 133 -12.12 -2.41 -6.27
N PRO A 134 -12.95 -2.06 -5.27
CA PRO A 134 -14.03 -2.93 -4.78
C PRO A 134 -15.05 -3.34 -5.84
N GLY A 135 -15.25 -2.48 -6.85
CA GLY A 135 -16.21 -2.73 -7.93
C GLY A 135 -15.92 -4.00 -8.73
N ILE A 136 -14.69 -4.51 -8.71
CA ILE A 136 -14.32 -5.72 -9.45
C ILE A 136 -15.20 -6.94 -9.12
N LYS A 137 -15.78 -7.01 -7.91
CA LYS A 137 -16.68 -8.10 -7.50
C LYS A 137 -18.08 -8.01 -8.13
N SER A 138 -18.55 -6.81 -8.47
CA SER A 138 -19.93 -6.57 -8.96
C SER A 138 -20.01 -6.29 -10.45
N ILE A 139 -18.89 -6.00 -11.11
CA ILE A 139 -18.85 -5.73 -12.55
C ILE A 139 -19.21 -6.99 -13.34
N GLY A 140 -19.99 -6.82 -14.40
CA GLY A 140 -20.44 -7.92 -15.25
C GLY A 140 -21.30 -8.95 -14.50
N LYS A 141 -21.99 -8.55 -13.42
CA LYS A 141 -22.75 -9.45 -12.53
C LYS A 141 -21.92 -10.61 -11.93
N GLY A 142 -20.61 -10.37 -11.72
CA GLY A 142 -19.69 -11.37 -11.16
C GLY A 142 -18.94 -12.22 -12.18
N VAL A 143 -19.24 -12.08 -13.49
CA VAL A 143 -18.55 -12.83 -14.56
C VAL A 143 -17.05 -12.57 -14.57
N ILE A 144 -16.62 -11.32 -14.32
CA ILE A 144 -15.19 -10.98 -14.26
C ILE A 144 -14.50 -11.69 -13.11
N LEU A 145 -15.15 -11.69 -11.93
CA LEU A 145 -14.60 -12.34 -10.76
C LEU A 145 -14.45 -13.84 -11.00
N GLN A 146 -15.47 -14.47 -11.61
CA GLN A 146 -15.43 -15.88 -11.98
C GLN A 146 -14.30 -16.19 -12.97
N GLN A 147 -14.12 -15.36 -14.01
CA GLN A 147 -13.00 -15.53 -14.94
C GLN A 147 -11.64 -15.43 -14.26
N ILE A 148 -11.48 -14.51 -13.29
CA ILE A 148 -10.23 -14.39 -12.53
C ILE A 148 -9.95 -15.69 -11.78
N TYR A 149 -10.96 -16.30 -11.15
CA TYR A 149 -10.80 -17.61 -10.50
C TYR A 149 -10.38 -18.69 -11.50
N GLU A 150 -11.06 -18.78 -12.65
CA GLU A 150 -10.76 -19.76 -13.70
C GLU A 150 -9.34 -19.58 -14.29
N ASP A 151 -8.92 -18.35 -14.53
CA ASP A 151 -7.60 -18.05 -15.11
C ASP A 151 -6.45 -18.42 -14.16
N PHE A 152 -6.63 -18.20 -12.84
CA PHE A 152 -5.66 -18.63 -11.82
C PHE A 152 -5.70 -20.13 -11.56
N GLU A 153 -6.89 -20.74 -11.55
CA GLU A 153 -7.06 -22.19 -11.41
C GLU A 153 -6.39 -22.93 -12.57
N ALA A 154 -6.52 -22.42 -13.80
CA ALA A 154 -5.89 -22.97 -15.00
C ALA A 154 -4.36 -23.01 -14.94
N ILE A 155 -3.74 -22.11 -14.16
CA ILE A 155 -2.28 -22.11 -13.92
C ILE A 155 -1.90 -22.73 -12.57
N GLY A 156 -2.84 -23.41 -11.89
CA GLY A 156 -2.60 -24.20 -10.67
C GLY A 156 -2.65 -23.41 -9.36
N TYR A 157 -3.33 -22.26 -9.32
CA TYR A 157 -3.45 -21.44 -8.12
C TYR A 157 -4.86 -21.49 -7.55
N TRP A 158 -4.93 -21.78 -6.26
CA TRP A 158 -6.09 -21.43 -5.46
C TRP A 158 -6.10 -19.92 -5.20
N LEU A 159 -7.28 -19.31 -5.10
CA LEU A 159 -7.46 -17.88 -4.91
C LEU A 159 -8.58 -17.60 -3.90
N ASP A 160 -8.40 -16.56 -3.09
CA ASP A 160 -9.45 -15.97 -2.24
C ASP A 160 -9.47 -14.44 -2.41
N CYS A 161 -10.65 -13.83 -2.25
CA CYS A 161 -10.86 -12.41 -2.44
C CYS A 161 -11.71 -11.78 -1.33
N LYS A 162 -11.12 -10.84 -0.59
CA LYS A 162 -11.85 -10.00 0.39
C LYS A 162 -11.86 -8.54 -0.01
N VAL A 163 -13.00 -7.87 0.24
CA VAL A 163 -13.08 -6.41 0.18
C VAL A 163 -12.76 -5.89 1.57
N ILE A 164 -11.64 -5.21 1.68
CA ILE A 164 -11.10 -4.71 2.95
C ILE A 164 -11.24 -3.19 2.99
N ASN A 165 -11.70 -2.66 4.13
CA ASN A 165 -11.55 -1.25 4.45
C ASN A 165 -10.26 -1.05 5.23
N MET A 166 -9.32 -0.28 4.69
CA MET A 166 -8.00 -0.08 5.30
C MET A 166 -8.06 0.56 6.69
N ALA A 167 -9.15 1.28 7.01
CA ALA A 167 -9.37 1.83 8.35
C ALA A 167 -9.46 0.75 9.44
N ASP A 168 -9.94 -0.46 9.09
CA ASP A 168 -9.99 -1.62 9.98
C ASP A 168 -8.60 -2.11 10.40
N TYR A 169 -7.55 -1.65 9.71
CA TYR A 169 -6.15 -2.05 9.90
C TYR A 169 -5.26 -0.89 10.34
N GLY A 170 -5.85 0.20 10.84
CA GLY A 170 -5.13 1.34 11.40
C GLY A 170 -4.68 2.39 10.39
N VAL A 171 -5.05 2.25 9.11
CA VAL A 171 -4.84 3.32 8.13
C VAL A 171 -5.82 4.45 8.45
N PRO A 172 -5.40 5.72 8.57
CA PRO A 172 -6.27 6.85 8.88
C PRO A 172 -7.11 7.27 7.67
N GLN A 173 -7.62 6.29 6.91
CA GLN A 173 -8.38 6.47 5.70
C GLN A 173 -9.41 5.34 5.51
N SER A 174 -10.66 5.73 5.29
CA SER A 174 -11.72 4.86 4.77
C SER A 174 -11.46 4.59 3.28
N ARG A 175 -10.64 3.56 3.01
CA ARG A 175 -10.25 3.10 1.67
C ARG A 175 -10.66 1.65 1.52
N LYS A 176 -11.64 1.39 0.66
CA LYS A 176 -12.03 0.02 0.34
C LYS A 176 -11.25 -0.49 -0.87
N ARG A 177 -10.72 -1.72 -0.81
CA ARG A 177 -10.09 -2.43 -1.93
C ARG A 177 -10.45 -3.90 -1.93
N ALA A 178 -10.56 -4.47 -3.12
CA ALA A 178 -10.60 -5.91 -3.29
C ALA A 178 -9.16 -6.42 -3.29
N ILE A 179 -8.82 -7.26 -2.33
CA ILE A 179 -7.52 -7.91 -2.23
C ILE A 179 -7.72 -9.37 -2.57
N PHE A 180 -6.99 -9.84 -3.57
CA PHE A 180 -6.90 -11.24 -3.94
C PHE A 180 -5.60 -11.80 -3.38
N VAL A 181 -5.69 -12.93 -2.71
CA VAL A 181 -4.54 -13.71 -2.26
C VAL A 181 -4.67 -15.10 -2.86
N GLY A 182 -3.61 -15.57 -3.52
CA GLY A 182 -3.60 -16.90 -4.09
C GLY A 182 -2.34 -17.67 -3.76
N SER A 183 -2.41 -18.98 -3.86
CA SER A 183 -1.29 -19.87 -3.60
C SER A 183 -1.35 -21.10 -4.49
N ARG A 184 -0.18 -21.60 -4.87
CA ARG A 184 -0.02 -22.91 -5.54
C ARG A 184 0.04 -24.08 -4.56
N ILE A 185 0.25 -23.82 -3.26
CA ILE A 185 0.46 -24.87 -2.25
C ILE A 185 -0.63 -24.89 -1.16
N ALA A 186 -1.36 -23.80 -0.97
CA ALA A 186 -2.39 -23.68 0.05
C ALA A 186 -3.77 -23.60 -0.58
N THR A 187 -4.77 -24.17 0.10
CA THR A 187 -6.18 -24.13 -0.28
C THR A 187 -7.00 -23.17 0.59
N SER A 188 -6.34 -22.46 1.51
CA SER A 188 -6.93 -21.45 2.37
C SER A 188 -5.88 -20.41 2.76
N PHE A 189 -6.35 -19.23 3.16
CA PHE A 189 -5.50 -18.14 3.65
C PHE A 189 -6.07 -17.57 4.95
N ASN A 190 -5.25 -17.58 6.00
CA ASN A 190 -5.58 -16.92 7.25
C ASN A 190 -5.34 -15.41 7.10
N TRP A 191 -6.40 -14.69 6.75
CA TRP A 191 -6.38 -13.24 6.64
C TRP A 191 -5.97 -12.58 7.96
N PRO A 192 -5.25 -11.45 7.93
CA PRO A 192 -5.02 -10.67 9.13
C PRO A 192 -6.35 -10.16 9.69
N GLU A 193 -6.54 -10.31 11.00
CA GLU A 193 -7.74 -9.84 11.68
C GLU A 193 -7.76 -8.30 11.78
N PRO A 194 -8.93 -7.66 11.64
CA PRO A 194 -9.10 -6.23 11.90
C PRO A 194 -8.57 -5.82 13.28
N THR A 195 -7.67 -4.84 13.29
CA THR A 195 -7.07 -4.30 14.52
C THR A 195 -7.82 -3.08 15.05
N HIS A 196 -8.63 -2.43 14.20
CA HIS A 196 -9.35 -1.22 14.54
C HIS A 196 -10.86 -1.31 14.26
N HIS A 197 -11.64 -0.44 14.90
CA HIS A 197 -13.10 -0.35 14.74
C HIS A 197 -13.59 1.12 14.67
N PRO A 198 -14.77 1.40 14.08
CA PRO A 198 -15.34 2.74 14.07
C PRO A 198 -15.50 3.29 15.49
N ARG A 199 -15.13 4.56 15.71
CA ARG A 199 -15.45 5.24 16.97
C ARG A 199 -16.96 5.35 17.08
N LYS A 200 -17.54 4.83 18.18
CA LYS A 200 -18.96 5.06 18.46
C LYS A 200 -19.17 6.56 18.68
N LYS A 201 -20.21 7.14 18.07
CA LYS A 201 -20.87 8.28 18.70
C LYS A 201 -21.45 7.72 19.99
N ILE A 202 -21.19 8.33 21.14
CA ILE A 202 -21.82 7.93 22.40
C ILE A 202 -23.34 8.08 22.18
N ILE A 203 -24.03 6.97 21.95
CA ILE A 203 -25.48 6.91 21.81
C ILE A 203 -25.93 6.01 22.95
N SER A 204 -26.30 6.64 24.06
CA SER A 204 -26.88 6.08 25.29
C SER A 204 -26.03 5.13 26.17
N PRO A 205 -26.27 5.11 27.51
CA PRO A 205 -25.51 4.30 28.47
C PRO A 205 -25.80 2.79 28.44
N ASP A 206 -26.83 2.31 27.74
CA ASP A 206 -27.32 0.92 27.84
C ASP A 206 -26.66 -0.07 26.85
N ASP A 207 -25.66 0.36 26.09
CA ASP A 207 -25.12 -0.38 24.93
C ASP A 207 -23.95 -1.34 25.30
N SER A 208 -24.04 -1.95 26.48
CA SER A 208 -22.99 -2.78 27.12
C SER A 208 -22.67 -4.07 26.36
N THR A 209 -23.62 -4.61 25.59
CA THR A 209 -23.46 -5.84 24.80
C THR A 209 -22.57 -5.69 23.58
N GLN A 210 -22.35 -4.46 23.08
CA GLN A 210 -21.45 -4.20 21.95
C GLN A 210 -20.03 -3.85 22.37
N LEU A 211 -19.81 -3.43 23.63
CA LEU A 211 -18.47 -3.17 24.14
C LEU A 211 -17.63 -4.45 24.20
N SER A 212 -18.24 -5.59 24.55
CA SER A 212 -17.57 -6.90 24.61
C SER A 212 -17.08 -7.41 23.25
N LEU A 213 -17.74 -7.03 22.14
CA LEU A 213 -17.32 -7.41 20.78
C LEU A 213 -16.04 -6.70 20.30
N PHE A 214 -15.65 -5.61 20.94
CA PHE A 214 -14.51 -4.78 20.55
C PHE A 214 -13.43 -4.68 21.64
N GLU A 215 -13.50 -5.47 22.72
CA GLU A 215 -12.62 -5.39 23.90
C GLU A 215 -11.11 -5.40 23.58
N ASN A 216 -10.71 -5.89 22.40
CA ASN A 216 -9.31 -5.96 21.96
C ASN A 216 -8.97 -5.13 20.69
N LYS A 217 -9.89 -4.29 20.18
CA LYS A 217 -9.66 -3.48 18.96
C LYS A 217 -9.48 -2.00 19.30
N LEU A 218 -8.59 -1.32 18.58
CA LEU A 218 -8.37 0.12 18.73
C LEU A 218 -9.44 0.93 18.00
N PRO A 219 -9.79 2.14 18.44
CA PRO A 219 -10.62 3.03 17.64
C PRO A 219 -9.90 3.41 16.33
N TYR A 220 -10.63 3.61 15.23
CA TYR A 220 -10.06 4.10 13.97
C TYR A 220 -9.13 5.29 14.19
N GLN A 221 -8.01 5.27 13.47
CA GLN A 221 -7.09 6.40 13.44
C GLN A 221 -7.75 7.57 12.75
N SER A 222 -7.77 8.69 13.46
CA SER A 222 -8.37 9.92 12.96
C SER A 222 -7.40 10.69 12.07
N VAL A 223 -7.91 11.70 11.37
CA VAL A 223 -7.05 12.64 10.65
C VAL A 223 -6.16 13.43 11.62
N LEU A 224 -6.65 13.73 12.82
CA LEU A 224 -5.84 14.38 13.86
C LEU A 224 -4.69 13.48 14.31
N ASP A 225 -4.93 12.18 14.44
CA ASP A 225 -3.89 11.23 14.82
C ASP A 225 -2.76 11.21 13.78
N ALA A 226 -3.12 11.29 12.50
CA ALA A 226 -2.15 11.26 11.40
C ALA A 226 -1.42 12.58 11.15
N LEU A 227 -2.08 13.73 11.35
CA LEU A 227 -1.58 15.04 10.89
C LEU A 227 -1.37 16.07 12.01
N GLY A 228 -1.77 15.79 13.26
CA GLY A 228 -1.85 16.78 14.34
C GLY A 228 -0.51 17.41 14.77
N ASP A 229 0.59 16.73 14.51
CA ASP A 229 1.97 17.16 14.74
C ASP A 229 2.60 17.89 13.55
N LEU A 230 1.95 17.87 12.38
CA LEU A 230 2.39 18.66 11.22
C LEU A 230 1.97 20.12 11.41
N PRO A 231 2.89 21.08 11.31
CA PRO A 231 2.53 22.48 11.20
C PRO A 231 1.82 22.68 9.86
N TRP A 232 1.13 23.81 9.75
CA TRP A 232 0.58 24.22 8.47
C TRP A 232 1.75 24.55 7.52
N PRO A 233 1.79 23.97 6.32
CA PRO A 233 2.84 24.24 5.36
C PRO A 233 2.71 25.69 4.86
N MET A 234 3.84 26.31 4.50
CA MET A 234 3.84 27.68 4.03
C MET A 234 3.21 27.78 2.64
N GLY A 235 2.49 28.86 2.36
CA GLY A 235 1.87 29.10 1.05
C GLY A 235 0.72 30.08 1.11
N GLN A 236 0.25 30.53 -0.05
CA GLN A 236 -0.92 31.40 -0.13
C GLN A 236 -2.21 30.57 0.03
N TYR A 237 -2.99 30.91 1.06
CA TYR A 237 -4.29 30.33 1.34
C TYR A 237 -5.38 31.22 0.73
N PHE A 238 -6.44 30.63 0.17
CA PHE A 238 -7.53 31.39 -0.45
C PHE A 238 -8.81 31.29 0.37
N SER A 239 -9.56 32.39 0.45
CA SER A 239 -10.84 32.46 1.15
C SER A 239 -11.91 31.51 0.55
N HIS A 240 -12.75 30.93 1.41
CA HIS A 240 -13.86 29.98 1.11
C HIS A 240 -14.97 30.61 0.19
N ARG A 241 -15.80 29.94 -0.64
CA ARG A 241 -16.49 28.62 -0.67
C ARG A 241 -17.03 28.27 -2.10
N ALA A 242 -17.52 27.04 -2.32
CA ALA A 242 -18.78 26.65 -3.01
C ALA A 242 -18.93 25.12 -2.91
N ASN A 243 -20.05 24.64 -2.36
CA ASN A 243 -20.08 23.44 -1.50
C ASN A 243 -20.96 22.28 -2.00
N SER A 244 -21.04 21.99 -3.31
CA SER A 244 -21.88 20.87 -3.79
C SER A 244 -21.23 19.95 -4.83
N GLN A 245 -20.28 20.43 -5.64
CA GLN A 245 -19.63 19.59 -6.67
C GLN A 245 -18.28 19.00 -6.26
N MET A 246 -17.74 19.44 -5.12
CA MET A 246 -16.47 18.94 -4.58
C MET A 246 -16.73 18.09 -3.34
N ARG A 247 -17.01 16.79 -3.55
CA ARG A 247 -16.97 15.80 -2.46
C ARG A 247 -15.53 15.73 -1.92
N GLY A 248 -15.27 16.43 -0.82
CA GLY A 248 -14.11 16.19 0.04
C GLY A 248 -13.33 17.44 0.45
N PRO A 249 -13.92 18.28 1.32
CA PRO A 249 -13.18 18.77 2.46
C PRO A 249 -14.05 18.54 3.70
N ARG A 250 -13.78 17.51 4.51
CA ARG A 250 -14.53 17.29 5.77
C ARG A 250 -13.69 16.95 6.99
N ASN A 251 -12.50 16.35 6.86
CA ASN A 251 -11.99 15.59 8.01
C ASN A 251 -10.80 16.18 8.77
N ARG A 252 -10.34 17.41 8.51
CA ARG A 252 -9.02 17.82 9.07
C ARG A 252 -8.99 18.19 10.55
N LYS A 253 -10.12 18.58 11.15
CA LYS A 253 -10.25 18.70 12.62
C LYS A 253 -11.09 17.57 13.22
N VAL A 254 -11.38 16.52 12.44
CA VAL A 254 -12.13 15.40 12.96
C VAL A 254 -11.15 14.54 13.72
N ASP A 255 -11.14 14.80 15.02
CA ASP A 255 -10.47 14.06 16.07
C ASP A 255 -10.88 12.58 16.13
N THR A 256 -12.01 12.23 15.52
CA THR A 256 -12.69 10.95 15.70
C THR A 256 -12.84 10.10 14.45
N GLU A 257 -12.63 10.65 13.25
CA GLU A 257 -12.91 9.94 12.00
C GLU A 257 -11.69 9.85 11.08
N PRO A 258 -11.51 8.71 10.38
CA PRO A 258 -10.48 8.58 9.36
C PRO A 258 -10.78 9.49 8.16
N ALA A 259 -9.77 9.80 7.35
CA ALA A 259 -9.97 10.52 6.09
C ALA A 259 -10.80 9.70 5.09
N PHE A 260 -11.37 10.37 4.09
CA PHE A 260 -11.87 9.67 2.89
C PHE A 260 -10.72 9.22 1.99
N THR A 261 -11.00 8.28 1.08
CA THR A 261 -10.04 7.82 0.07
C THR A 261 -9.44 8.98 -0.73
N LEU A 262 -8.10 9.07 -0.76
CA LEU A 262 -7.37 10.00 -1.65
C LEU A 262 -7.65 9.66 -3.13
N ARG A 263 -7.91 10.68 -3.93
CA ARG A 263 -8.11 10.67 -5.37
C ARG A 263 -6.78 10.79 -6.11
N ILE A 264 -6.71 10.13 -7.27
CA ILE A 264 -5.51 10.04 -8.12
C ILE A 264 -5.08 11.42 -8.69
N ARG A 265 -5.98 12.42 -8.68
CA ARG A 265 -5.66 13.77 -9.15
C ARG A 265 -4.79 14.57 -8.16
N GLY A 266 -4.57 14.08 -6.94
CA GLY A 266 -3.80 14.80 -5.91
C GLY A 266 -4.38 16.19 -5.60
N ASP A 267 -5.70 16.36 -5.82
CA ASP A 267 -6.44 17.60 -5.71
C ASP A 267 -7.35 17.62 -4.47
N GLU A 268 -7.03 16.82 -3.44
CA GLU A 268 -7.77 16.83 -2.19
C GLU A 268 -7.53 18.11 -1.42
N PHE A 269 -8.56 18.56 -0.69
CA PHE A 269 -8.58 19.86 -0.05
C PHE A 269 -8.65 19.74 1.48
N ALA A 270 -7.96 20.64 2.18
CA ALA A 270 -8.09 20.83 3.63
C ALA A 270 -9.16 21.92 3.95
N LEU A 271 -10.02 21.68 4.96
CA LEU A 271 -11.03 22.64 5.44
C LEU A 271 -10.45 23.76 6.32
N CYS A 272 -11.11 24.94 6.30
CA CYS A 272 -11.07 25.96 7.35
C CYS A 272 -12.44 26.14 8.03
N GLN A 273 -12.43 26.78 9.21
CA GLN A 273 -13.51 26.74 10.22
C GLN A 273 -14.75 27.61 9.93
N PHE A 274 -14.84 28.37 8.84
CA PHE A 274 -15.93 29.35 8.66
C PHE A 274 -16.72 29.21 7.36
N PRO A 275 -18.04 29.50 7.38
CA PRO A 275 -18.88 29.55 6.19
C PRO A 275 -18.66 30.79 5.33
N ALA A 276 -18.64 30.64 4.01
CA ALA A 276 -18.53 31.77 3.06
C ALA A 276 -19.63 31.79 1.97
N GLN A 277 -19.77 32.95 1.31
CA GLN A 277 -20.93 33.37 0.52
C GLN A 277 -20.63 33.59 -0.99
N GLY A 278 -19.58 32.99 -1.56
CA GLY A 278 -19.14 33.24 -2.96
C GLY A 278 -18.70 31.99 -3.75
N ALA A 279 -18.06 32.15 -4.91
CA ALA A 279 -17.57 31.10 -5.83
C ALA A 279 -16.08 30.72 -5.61
N PHE A 280 -15.67 29.53 -6.12
CA PHE A 280 -14.47 28.76 -5.69
C PHE A 280 -13.26 28.85 -6.64
N ILE A 281 -12.07 29.15 -6.09
CA ILE A 281 -10.75 28.94 -6.74
C ILE A 281 -9.82 28.28 -5.71
N PRO A 282 -9.32 27.05 -5.95
CA PRO A 282 -8.40 26.41 -5.01
C PRO A 282 -7.04 27.08 -5.09
N GLY A 283 -6.41 27.28 -3.93
CA GLY A 283 -5.07 27.82 -3.87
C GLY A 283 -4.01 26.91 -4.49
N ALA A 284 -2.84 27.50 -4.72
CA ALA A 284 -1.64 26.76 -5.09
C ALA A 284 -1.34 25.66 -4.06
N LEU A 285 -0.62 24.63 -4.51
CA LEU A 285 -0.04 23.66 -3.57
C LEU A 285 0.93 24.42 -2.65
N PRO A 286 0.87 24.19 -1.33
CA PRO A 286 1.79 24.86 -0.43
C PRO A 286 3.22 24.41 -0.69
N ASP A 287 4.18 25.29 -0.42
CA ASP A 287 5.60 24.96 -0.46
C ASP A 287 5.90 23.93 0.65
N VAL A 288 6.62 22.87 0.28
CA VAL A 288 6.59 21.57 1.00
C VAL A 288 7.48 21.47 2.24
N ASP A 289 7.81 22.58 2.90
CA ASP A 289 8.62 22.55 4.11
C ASP A 289 7.75 22.23 5.34
N PHE A 290 7.98 21.07 5.95
CA PHE A 290 7.35 20.64 7.20
C PHE A 290 8.37 20.60 8.33
N VAL A 291 8.05 21.27 9.44
CA VAL A 291 8.79 21.16 10.70
C VAL A 291 7.94 20.40 11.70
N TYR A 292 8.28 19.14 11.99
CA TYR A 292 7.49 18.32 12.89
C TYR A 292 7.46 18.88 14.33
N ARG A 293 6.27 18.90 14.95
CA ARG A 293 6.16 19.06 16.41
C ARG A 293 6.64 17.79 17.11
N TYR A 294 6.72 17.83 18.45
CA TYR A 294 6.88 16.61 19.23
C TYR A 294 5.81 15.58 18.85
N THR A 295 6.19 14.30 18.86
CA THR A 295 5.23 13.20 18.64
C THR A 295 4.15 13.28 19.70
N THR A 296 2.89 13.34 19.29
CA THR A 296 1.75 13.44 20.20
C THR A 296 1.08 12.08 20.44
N ASN A 297 1.35 11.07 19.62
CA ASN A 297 0.83 9.70 19.80
C ASN A 297 1.75 8.63 19.16
N SER A 298 1.40 7.36 19.39
CA SER A 298 2.13 6.19 18.87
C SER A 298 2.10 6.07 17.35
N PHE A 299 1.01 6.50 16.69
CA PHE A 299 0.92 6.49 15.23
C PHE A 299 1.96 7.41 14.59
N GLN A 300 2.08 8.65 15.08
CA GLN A 300 3.07 9.60 14.59
C GLN A 300 4.50 9.16 14.88
N GLN A 301 4.72 8.49 16.01
CA GLN A 301 6.00 7.86 16.31
C GLN A 301 6.33 6.78 15.27
N MET A 302 5.38 5.89 14.98
CA MET A 302 5.51 4.86 13.93
C MET A 302 5.85 5.48 12.56
N MET A 303 5.21 6.60 12.19
CA MET A 303 5.50 7.28 10.92
C MET A 303 6.95 7.80 10.84
N ARG A 304 7.58 8.09 11.98
CA ARG A 304 8.93 8.63 12.09
C ARG A 304 9.98 7.59 12.47
N GLU A 305 9.59 6.32 12.62
CA GLU A 305 10.53 5.22 12.88
C GLU A 305 11.70 5.27 11.89
N GLU A 306 12.89 4.91 12.37
CA GLU A 306 14.13 5.13 11.64
C GLU A 306 14.07 4.57 10.21
N PRO A 307 14.51 5.35 9.21
CA PRO A 307 14.61 4.83 7.86
C PRO A 307 15.54 3.62 7.84
N PRO A 308 15.26 2.64 6.96
CA PRO A 308 16.21 1.58 6.72
C PRO A 308 17.58 2.13 6.26
N ALA A 309 18.66 1.44 6.61
CA ALA A 309 20.03 1.95 6.48
C ALA A 309 20.46 2.35 5.05
N TRP A 310 19.78 1.86 4.01
CA TRP A 310 20.06 2.21 2.61
C TRP A 310 19.38 3.51 2.15
N ILE A 311 18.52 4.10 2.97
CA ILE A 311 17.93 5.41 2.70
C ILE A 311 18.85 6.44 3.32
N GLU A 312 19.58 7.15 2.46
CA GLU A 312 20.39 8.29 2.89
C GLU A 312 19.50 9.42 3.41
N GLY A 313 19.87 9.96 4.58
CA GLY A 313 19.58 11.35 4.96
C GLY A 313 18.11 11.75 5.12
N TYR A 314 17.64 11.80 6.36
CA TYR A 314 17.09 13.05 6.88
C TYR A 314 17.18 13.05 8.41
N VAL A 315 18.18 13.75 8.94
CA VAL A 315 18.22 14.12 10.35
C VAL A 315 18.08 15.63 10.40
N GLN A 316 16.95 16.11 10.92
CA GLN A 316 16.86 17.07 12.04
C GLN A 316 15.38 17.23 12.49
N PRO A 317 15.08 17.03 13.78
CA PRO A 317 14.18 17.92 14.53
C PRO A 317 15.00 18.68 15.60
N PRO A 318 14.56 19.81 16.19
CA PRO A 318 13.36 20.62 15.97
C PRO A 318 13.64 22.15 15.81
N VAL A 319 12.64 22.94 15.41
CA VAL A 319 12.34 24.24 16.10
C VAL A 319 10.83 24.38 16.20
N CYS A 320 10.30 24.17 17.41
CA CYS A 320 9.03 24.74 17.79
C CYS A 320 9.29 26.17 18.25
N ASN A 321 8.85 27.14 17.45
CA ASN A 321 8.28 28.41 17.92
C ASN A 321 7.97 29.29 16.70
N ARG A 322 6.82 29.06 16.09
CA ARG A 322 6.07 30.17 15.50
C ARG A 322 4.62 30.02 15.91
N ALA A 323 4.07 31.11 16.44
CA ALA A 323 2.64 31.24 16.64
C ALA A 323 1.95 30.86 15.33
N ILE A 324 0.96 29.98 15.44
CA ILE A 324 0.08 29.66 14.31
C ILE A 324 -0.66 30.96 14.03
N GLU A 325 -0.22 31.74 13.04
CA GLU A 325 -1.09 32.79 12.51
C GLU A 325 -2.38 32.12 12.06
N GLU A 326 -3.52 32.68 12.46
CA GLU A 326 -4.83 32.11 12.15
C GLU A 326 -5.02 32.06 10.63
N LEU A 327 -4.79 30.87 10.07
CA LEU A 327 -4.97 30.64 8.64
C LEU A 327 -6.46 30.53 8.35
N ILE A 328 -7.00 31.50 7.62
CA ILE A 328 -8.39 31.51 7.14
C ILE A 328 -8.36 31.16 5.63
N GLY A 329 -8.68 29.91 5.24
CA GLY A 329 -8.79 29.54 3.82
C GLY A 329 -8.76 28.04 3.48
N THR A 330 -9.04 27.69 2.21
CA THR A 330 -8.89 26.31 1.68
C THR A 330 -7.56 26.20 0.94
N ARG A 331 -6.87 25.07 1.09
CA ARG A 331 -5.75 24.70 0.24
C ARG A 331 -5.78 23.23 -0.17
N ARG A 332 -5.01 22.87 -1.18
CA ARG A 332 -4.74 21.46 -1.50
C ARG A 332 -3.91 20.81 -0.38
N LEU A 333 -4.10 19.51 -0.16
CA LEU A 333 -3.26 18.73 0.73
C LEU A 333 -1.82 18.75 0.22
N ALA A 334 -0.88 19.00 1.12
CA ALA A 334 0.52 18.86 0.80
C ALA A 334 0.87 17.38 0.60
N VAL A 335 1.96 17.14 -0.11
CA VAL A 335 2.42 15.78 -0.45
C VAL A 335 2.68 14.95 0.81
N ARG A 336 3.29 15.53 1.85
CA ARG A 336 3.50 14.85 3.14
C ARG A 336 2.20 14.47 3.85
N GLU A 337 1.17 15.31 3.78
CA GLU A 337 -0.13 15.00 4.39
C GLU A 337 -0.82 13.85 3.66
N GLN A 338 -0.79 13.87 2.33
CA GLN A 338 -1.29 12.78 1.51
C GLN A 338 -0.54 11.47 1.84
N ALA A 339 0.79 11.53 1.92
CA ALA A 339 1.65 10.39 2.22
C ALA A 339 1.30 9.77 3.58
N ARG A 340 1.13 10.58 4.64
CA ARG A 340 0.73 10.08 5.96
C ARG A 340 -0.66 9.48 6.00
N LEU A 341 -1.62 10.07 5.31
CA LEU A 341 -2.96 9.49 5.20
C LEU A 341 -2.95 8.13 4.51
N GLN A 342 -1.96 7.90 3.63
CA GLN A 342 -1.67 6.61 3.02
C GLN A 342 -0.62 5.79 3.77
N THR A 343 -0.22 6.16 4.98
CA THR A 343 0.74 5.43 5.82
C THR A 343 2.13 5.24 5.19
N PHE A 344 2.56 6.15 4.30
CA PHE A 344 3.96 6.25 3.92
C PHE A 344 4.76 6.95 5.01
N PRO A 345 5.85 6.34 5.53
CA PRO A 345 6.71 6.94 6.55
C PRO A 345 7.24 8.31 6.16
N ASP A 346 7.62 9.10 7.17
CA ASP A 346 8.07 10.48 7.00
C ASP A 346 9.41 10.59 6.26
N TRP A 347 10.22 9.54 6.26
CA TRP A 347 11.44 9.45 5.47
C TRP A 347 11.20 9.03 4.02
N TYR A 348 9.98 8.59 3.66
CA TYR A 348 9.65 8.23 2.29
C TYR A 348 9.57 9.50 1.44
N THR A 349 10.23 9.50 0.28
CA THR A 349 10.27 10.64 -0.64
C THR A 349 9.68 10.26 -1.99
N PHE A 350 9.16 11.25 -2.71
CA PHE A 350 8.51 11.06 -4.01
C PHE A 350 9.13 12.00 -5.04
N THR A 351 9.38 11.50 -6.24
CA THR A 351 9.92 12.29 -7.35
C THR A 351 8.81 12.95 -8.18
N GLY A 352 9.19 13.95 -9.00
CA GLY A 352 8.29 14.68 -9.88
C GLY A 352 7.66 15.91 -9.23
N ASN A 353 6.80 16.60 -9.98
CA ASN A 353 6.07 17.75 -9.46
C ASN A 353 5.00 17.31 -8.43
N PRO A 354 4.50 18.23 -7.58
CA PRO A 354 3.51 17.90 -6.54
C PRO A 354 2.26 17.17 -7.03
N TYR A 355 1.81 17.41 -8.26
CA TYR A 355 0.69 16.68 -8.86
C TYR A 355 1.05 15.22 -9.15
N ALA A 356 2.22 14.98 -9.74
CA ALA A 356 2.73 13.63 -10.00
C ALA A 356 2.99 12.86 -8.69
N GLN A 357 3.46 13.55 -7.64
CA GLN A 357 3.62 12.97 -6.31
C GLN A 357 2.26 12.59 -5.69
N GLY A 358 1.24 13.46 -5.79
CA GLY A 358 -0.12 13.13 -5.35
C GLY A 358 -0.73 11.93 -6.10
N LYS A 359 -0.51 11.84 -7.41
CA LYS A 359 -0.92 10.68 -8.23
C LYS A 359 -0.29 9.37 -7.73
N GLN A 360 1.01 9.39 -7.45
CA GLN A 360 1.74 8.25 -6.90
C GLN A 360 1.13 7.78 -5.57
N ILE A 361 0.88 8.71 -4.65
CA ILE A 361 0.32 8.42 -3.32
C ILE A 361 -1.12 7.92 -3.41
N GLY A 362 -1.96 8.54 -4.24
CA GLY A 362 -3.36 8.16 -4.42
C GLY A 362 -3.54 6.77 -5.02
N ASN A 363 -2.65 6.38 -5.94
CA ASN A 363 -2.63 5.05 -6.57
C ASN A 363 -2.13 3.95 -5.63
N ALA A 364 -1.22 4.26 -4.71
CA ALA A 364 -0.58 3.27 -3.86
C ALA A 364 -1.56 2.48 -2.96
N VAL A 365 -1.16 1.26 -2.60
CA VAL A 365 -1.71 0.54 -1.45
C VAL A 365 -1.03 1.07 -0.18
N PRO A 366 -1.77 1.39 0.89
CA PRO A 366 -1.15 1.90 2.11
C PRO A 366 -0.16 0.89 2.72
N PRO A 367 1.11 1.26 2.96
CA PRO A 367 2.14 0.36 3.45
C PRO A 367 1.80 -0.33 4.77
N LEU A 368 1.10 0.35 5.70
CA LEU A 368 0.73 -0.24 7.00
C LEU A 368 -0.17 -1.47 6.84
N PHE A 369 -1.15 -1.41 5.92
CA PHE A 369 -1.99 -2.58 5.63
C PHE A 369 -1.20 -3.65 4.90
N ALA A 370 -0.42 -3.26 3.88
CA ALA A 370 0.41 -4.18 3.12
C ALA A 370 1.37 -4.98 4.03
N LYS A 371 2.00 -4.33 5.02
CA LYS A 371 2.83 -4.98 6.03
C LYS A 371 2.08 -6.10 6.76
N GLN A 372 0.90 -5.78 7.32
CA GLN A 372 0.08 -6.77 8.05
C GLN A 372 -0.35 -7.94 7.16
N LEU A 373 -0.66 -7.67 5.88
CA LEU A 373 -0.97 -8.71 4.89
C LEU A 373 0.22 -9.63 4.64
N PHE A 374 1.41 -9.07 4.42
CA PHE A 374 2.61 -9.86 4.13
C PHE A 374 3.15 -10.59 5.36
N GLU A 375 3.01 -10.05 6.57
CA GLU A 375 3.30 -10.79 7.80
C GLU A 375 2.43 -12.06 7.92
N ALA A 376 1.15 -11.99 7.53
CA ALA A 376 0.26 -13.15 7.50
C ALA A 376 0.69 -14.18 6.44
N ILE A 377 1.12 -13.72 5.25
CA ILE A 377 1.68 -14.57 4.19
C ILE A 377 2.98 -15.23 4.64
N PHE A 378 3.90 -14.48 5.25
CA PHE A 378 5.22 -14.99 5.66
C PHE A 378 5.12 -16.03 6.76
N LYS A 379 4.18 -15.88 7.70
CA LYS A 379 3.87 -16.91 8.70
C LYS A 379 3.48 -18.24 8.02
N GLN A 380 2.66 -18.19 6.98
CA GLN A 380 2.22 -19.38 6.25
C GLN A 380 3.32 -19.94 5.36
N LEU A 381 4.09 -19.07 4.68
CA LEU A 381 5.24 -19.47 3.86
C LEU A 381 6.32 -20.19 4.70
N GLY A 382 6.61 -19.68 5.91
CA GLY A 382 7.56 -20.29 6.83
C GLY A 382 7.12 -21.68 7.29
N ASN A 383 5.83 -21.86 7.58
CA ASN A 383 5.26 -23.17 7.91
C ASN A 383 5.41 -24.16 6.75
N SER A 384 5.13 -23.74 5.52
CA SER A 384 5.28 -24.58 4.32
C SER A 384 6.73 -24.99 4.06
N LYS A 385 7.68 -24.04 4.17
CA LYS A 385 9.12 -24.34 4.03
C LYS A 385 9.60 -25.30 5.13
N ARG A 386 9.06 -25.21 6.35
CA ARG A 386 9.38 -26.14 7.45
C ARG A 386 8.85 -27.55 7.21
N ILE A 387 7.61 -27.69 6.73
CA ILE A 387 7.01 -28.99 6.40
C ILE A 387 7.78 -29.69 5.26
N GLN A 388 8.12 -28.96 4.19
CA GLN A 388 8.92 -29.52 3.09
C GLN A 388 10.30 -30.02 3.56
N ARG A 389 10.98 -29.27 4.43
CA ARG A 389 12.27 -29.71 5.02
C ARG A 389 12.12 -30.95 5.89
N GLN A 390 11.04 -31.07 6.66
CA GLN A 390 10.79 -32.26 7.47
C GLN A 390 10.52 -33.50 6.63
N ILE A 391 9.75 -33.37 5.54
CA ILE A 391 9.47 -34.47 4.60
C ILE A 391 10.74 -34.87 3.83
N CYS A 392 11.52 -33.91 3.32
CA CYS A 392 12.78 -34.19 2.61
C CYS A 392 13.81 -34.87 3.53
N GLY A 393 13.93 -34.42 4.78
CA GLY A 393 14.82 -35.02 5.77
C GLY A 393 14.42 -36.43 6.19
N THR A 394 13.11 -36.75 6.19
CA THR A 394 12.64 -38.13 6.44
C THR A 394 12.85 -39.03 5.22
N THR A 395 12.67 -38.52 4.00
CA THR A 395 12.98 -39.32 2.79
C THR A 395 14.46 -39.60 2.64
N GLU A 396 15.34 -38.65 3.00
CA GLU A 396 16.79 -38.89 2.99
C GLU A 396 17.23 -39.89 4.07
N SER A 397 16.61 -39.86 5.26
CA SER A 397 16.91 -40.87 6.31
C SER A 397 16.42 -42.26 5.91
N ILE A 398 15.24 -42.37 5.29
CA ILE A 398 14.69 -43.64 4.80
C ILE A 398 15.55 -44.19 3.66
N LEU A 399 16.03 -43.33 2.74
CA LEU A 399 16.93 -43.76 1.66
C LEU A 399 18.30 -44.19 2.19
N GLN A 400 18.83 -43.56 3.23
CA GLN A 400 20.07 -43.99 3.89
C GLN A 400 19.90 -45.31 4.65
N GLU A 401 18.77 -45.53 5.34
CA GLU A 401 18.49 -46.82 6.01
C GLU A 401 18.30 -47.97 5.02
N VAL A 402 17.68 -47.72 3.86
CA VAL A 402 17.52 -48.71 2.79
C VAL A 402 18.85 -49.03 2.10
N LEU A 403 19.75 -48.06 1.94
CA LEU A 403 21.07 -48.27 1.32
C LEU A 403 22.10 -48.95 2.24
N VAL A 404 21.89 -48.92 3.56
CA VAL A 404 22.74 -49.62 4.55
C VAL A 404 22.25 -51.06 4.80
N SER A 405 21.05 -51.42 4.34
CA SER A 405 20.43 -52.74 4.52
C SER A 405 20.41 -53.62 3.26
N THR A 406 21.09 -53.20 2.19
CA THR A 406 21.42 -53.96 0.96
C THR A 406 22.93 -54.05 0.79
#